data_AF-A0A6V7L060-F1
#
_entry.id   AF-A0A6V7L060-F1
#
_cell.length_a   1.000
_cell.length_b   1.000
_cell.length_c   1.000
_cell.angle_alpha   90.00
_cell.angle_beta   90.00
_cell.angle_gamma   90.00
#
_symmetry.space_group_name_H-M   'P 1'
#
loop_
_entity.id
_entity.type
_entity.pdbx_description
1 polymer ?
#
loop_
_entity_poly.entity_id
_entity_poly.type
_entity_poly.pdbx_seq_one_letter_code
_entity_poly.pdbx_strand_id
1 'polypeptide(L)' 'ILDVTTEGEKPGGPPRNLKVEAVSSTELKVSWDPPDQDLWNGEILGYHVGFKEH' A
#
# COMPACT_ATOMS: atom_id res chain seq x y z
N ILE A 1 -2.37 33.96 -13.22
CA ILE A 1 -2.91 32.97 -12.26
C ILE A 1 -1.70 32.18 -11.79
N LEU A 2 -1.45 32.10 -10.48
CA LEU A 2 -0.38 31.31 -9.89
C LEU A 2 -1.03 30.08 -9.27
N ASP A 3 -0.83 28.92 -9.88
CA ASP A 3 -1.24 27.64 -9.29
C ASP A 3 -0.18 27.24 -8.27
N VAL A 4 -0.58 27.09 -7.00
CA VAL A 4 0.30 26.58 -5.93
C VAL A 4 -0.24 25.23 -5.47
N THR A 5 0.60 24.20 -5.63
CA THR A 5 0.28 22.82 -5.23
C THR A 5 1.37 22.34 -4.27
N THR A 6 0.97 21.86 -3.11
CA THR A 6 1.89 21.26 -2.12
C THR A 6 2.33 19.88 -2.61
N GLU A 7 3.57 19.48 -2.32
CA GLU A 7 4.04 18.11 -2.59
C GLU A 7 3.27 17.08 -1.76
N GLY A 8 3.15 15.86 -2.29
CA GLY A 8 2.56 14.74 -1.54
C GLY A 8 3.48 14.28 -0.40
N GLU A 9 2.88 13.73 0.65
CA GLU A 9 3.58 13.14 1.79
C GLU A 9 3.36 11.63 1.85
N LYS A 10 4.03 10.97 2.80
CA LYS A 10 3.82 9.55 3.08
C LYS A 10 2.34 9.27 3.38
N PRO A 11 1.78 8.14 2.90
CA PRO A 11 0.46 7.71 3.33
C PRO A 11 0.38 7.63 4.87
N GLY A 12 -0.64 8.25 5.44
CA GLY A 12 -0.90 8.29 6.88
C GLY A 12 -1.54 7.01 7.43
N GLY A 13 -2.02 6.12 6.56
CA GLY A 13 -2.72 4.89 6.93
C GLY A 13 -2.07 3.61 6.39
N PRO A 14 -2.31 2.45 7.02
CA PRO A 14 -1.85 1.15 6.53
C PRO A 14 -2.71 0.62 5.38
N PRO A 15 -2.21 -0.33 4.56
CA PRO A 15 -3.03 -1.12 3.67
C PRO A 15 -4.12 -1.87 4.44
N ARG A 16 -5.29 -2.06 3.82
CA ARG A 16 -6.46 -2.68 4.45
C ARG A 16 -6.72 -4.05 3.82
N ASN A 17 -7.53 -4.87 4.50
CA ASN A 17 -8.03 -6.14 3.97
C ASN A 17 -6.92 -7.06 3.43
N LEU A 18 -5.79 -7.18 4.15
CA LEU A 18 -4.69 -8.05 3.79
C LEU A 18 -5.16 -9.51 3.72
N LYS A 19 -4.96 -10.13 2.56
CA LYS A 19 -5.26 -11.53 2.30
C LYS A 19 -4.03 -12.22 1.73
N VAL A 20 -3.79 -13.44 2.22
CA VAL A 20 -2.71 -14.31 1.75
C VAL A 20 -3.33 -15.63 1.36
N GLU A 21 -3.11 -16.04 0.12
CA GLU A 21 -3.57 -17.30 -0.43
C GLU A 21 -2.36 -18.14 -0.86
N ALA A 22 -2.29 -19.40 -0.42
CA ALA A 22 -1.26 -20.33 -0.86
C ALA A 22 -1.61 -20.85 -2.25
N VAL A 23 -0.82 -20.48 -3.25
CA VAL A 23 -1.00 -20.94 -4.63
C VAL A 23 -0.29 -22.28 -4.83
N SER A 24 0.87 -22.46 -4.19
CA SER A 24 1.63 -23.71 -4.16
C SER A 24 2.49 -23.80 -2.90
N SER A 25 3.31 -24.85 -2.77
CA SER A 25 4.27 -24.98 -1.66
C SER A 25 5.37 -23.91 -1.65
N THR A 26 5.55 -23.17 -2.75
CA THR A 26 6.61 -22.15 -2.90
C THR A 26 6.07 -20.79 -3.37
N GLU A 27 4.76 -20.63 -3.48
CA GLU A 27 4.16 -19.40 -4.00
C GLU A 27 2.95 -18.97 -3.18
N LEU A 28 2.99 -17.69 -2.79
CA LEU A 28 1.92 -17.02 -2.06
C LEU A 28 1.39 -15.86 -2.90
N LYS A 29 0.07 -15.79 -3.03
CA LYS A 29 -0.62 -14.63 -3.56
C LYS A 29 -1.02 -13.73 -2.41
N VAL A 30 -0.51 -12.50 -2.41
CA VAL A 30 -0.81 -11.50 -1.39
C VAL A 30 -1.61 -10.37 -2.03
N SER A 31 -2.72 -9.99 -1.42
CA SER A 31 -3.59 -8.90 -1.89
C SER A 31 -4.05 -8.03 -0.73
N TRP A 32 -4.28 -6.75 -1.00
CA TRP A 32 -4.72 -5.76 -0.04
C TRP A 32 -5.43 -4.61 -0.76
N ASP A 33 -6.23 -3.86 -0.01
CA ASP A 33 -6.80 -2.60 -0.43
C ASP A 33 -5.90 -1.43 -0.01
N PRO A 34 -5.92 -0.31 -0.73
CA PRO A 34 -5.23 0.90 -0.30
C PRO A 34 -5.79 1.41 1.04
N PRO A 35 -5.04 2.28 1.75
CA PRO A 35 -5.57 3.07 2.86
C PRO A 35 -6.82 3.86 2.43
N ASP A 36 -7.58 4.39 3.39
CA ASP A 36 -8.65 5.33 3.08
C ASP A 36 -8.08 6.57 2.35
N GLN A 37 -8.81 7.11 1.37
CA GLN A 37 -8.28 8.10 0.42
C GLN A 37 -7.83 9.40 1.11
N ASP A 38 -8.49 9.77 2.20
CA ASP A 38 -8.12 10.89 3.07
C ASP A 38 -6.76 10.72 3.75
N LEU A 39 -6.24 9.49 3.80
CA LEU A 39 -4.95 9.15 4.39
C LEU A 39 -3.84 8.99 3.35
N TRP A 40 -4.09 9.20 2.06
CA TRP A 40 -3.03 9.01 1.06
C TRP A 40 -1.98 10.11 1.10
N ASN A 41 -2.39 11.32 1.54
CA ASN A 41 -1.56 12.52 1.54
C ASN A 41 -0.86 12.80 0.21
N GLY A 42 -1.42 12.33 -0.91
CA GLY A 42 -0.75 12.32 -2.22
C GLY A 42 -1.13 11.08 -3.02
N GLU A 43 -0.35 10.77 -4.06
CA GLU A 43 -0.51 9.53 -4.82
C GLU A 43 0.28 8.39 -4.16
N ILE A 44 -0.30 7.18 -4.14
CA ILE A 44 0.42 5.98 -3.70
C ILE A 44 1.37 5.54 -4.80
N LEU A 45 2.68 5.67 -4.54
CA LEU A 45 3.72 5.31 -5.51
C LEU A 45 4.04 3.81 -5.55
N GLY A 46 3.69 3.06 -4.50
CA GLY A 46 3.92 1.62 -4.43
C GLY A 46 3.84 1.05 -3.02
N TYR A 47 4.05 -0.26 -2.93
CA TYR A 47 4.04 -1.02 -1.68
C TYR A 47 5.33 -1.82 -1.54
N HIS A 48 5.83 -1.94 -0.31
CA HIS A 48 6.97 -2.80 0.01
C HIS A 48 6.46 -4.08 0.68
N VAL A 49 6.75 -5.24 0.07
CA VAL A 49 6.32 -6.55 0.58
C VAL A 49 7.53 -7.28 1.13
N GLY A 50 7.46 -7.70 2.39
CA GLY A 50 8.49 -8.51 3.03
C GLY A 50 7.88 -9.72 3.71
N PHE A 51 8.62 -10.82 3.72
CA PHE A 51 8.27 -12.03 4.48
C PHE A 51 9.46 -12.43 5.34
N LYS A 52 9.19 -13.18 6.42
CA LYS A 52 10.22 -13.72 7.30
C LYS A 52 9.86 -15.16 7.62
N GLU A 53 10.81 -16.07 7.38
CA GLU A 53 10.71 -17.47 7.81
C GLU A 53 11.06 -17.59 9.30
N HIS A 54 10.44 -18.55 9.98
CA HIS A 54 10.58 -18.76 11.43
C HIS A 54 11.90 -19.43 11.79
#